data_AF-A0AAX0LA55-F1
#
_entry.id   AF-A0AAX0LA55-F1
#
_cell.length_a   1.000
_cell.length_b   1.000
_cell.length_c   1.000
_cell.angle_alpha   90.00
_cell.angle_beta   90.00
_cell.angle_gamma   90.00
#
_symmetry.space_group_name_H-M   'P 1'
#
loop_
_entity.id
_entity.type
_entity.pdbx_description
1 polymer ?
#
loop_
_entity_poly.entity_id
_entity_poly.type
_entity_poly.pdbx_seq_one_letter_code
_entity_poly.pdbx_strand_id
1 'polypeptide(L)'
;MTDITLKVDFTNEVLTTNFENIKQEVQNEVNKYSINVTEDNIPEAKKVMANFNKVKKEIDIKYKEFIDRFSIPINQLKDEKKQIALIIDNGRQSIADNVADFENKKLEVIKQTVQAYINTQCQEKSINTELINVYEFVKLTAVTPSGSIAKTTKEAIDNKIAIIENEILKAKLEAEEKARRDREIAEQAKAKAEERARQREIELRERLEREKQETIQETVKQAPIKAEDGKVIYIIRADFNVKANANADRNILLGKVKDLLGKAGITEFVNLEVLNA
;
A
#
# COMPACT_ATOMS: atom_id res chain seq x y z
N MET A 1 -37.15 5.10 35.60
CA MET A 1 -37.83 6.06 34.72
C MET A 1 -39.31 5.92 35.03
N THR A 2 -40.00 7.01 35.35
CA THR A 2 -41.47 6.97 35.47
C THR A 2 -42.02 6.95 34.07
N ASP A 3 -42.82 5.94 33.72
CA ASP A 3 -43.48 5.88 32.42
C ASP A 3 -44.39 7.10 32.26
N ILE A 4 -44.19 7.86 31.19
CA ILE A 4 -45.05 9.00 30.86
C ILE A 4 -46.27 8.45 30.12
N THR A 5 -47.41 8.47 30.79
CA THR A 5 -48.68 7.96 30.25
C THR A 5 -49.65 9.11 30.01
N LEU A 6 -50.16 9.23 28.77
CA LEU A 6 -51.24 10.15 28.44
C LEU A 6 -52.55 9.63 29.05
N LYS A 7 -53.23 10.45 29.85
CA LYS A 7 -54.61 10.21 30.30
C LYS A 7 -55.54 11.11 29.51
N VAL A 8 -56.61 10.53 28.95
CA VAL A 8 -57.63 11.28 28.21
C VAL A 8 -59.00 10.88 28.75
N ASP A 9 -59.75 11.84 29.27
CA ASP A 9 -61.14 11.67 29.70
C ASP A 9 -62.05 12.40 28.70
N PHE A 10 -63.03 11.69 28.13
CA PHE A 10 -64.05 12.26 27.25
C PHE A 10 -65.41 12.24 27.95
N THR A 11 -65.94 13.41 28.29
CA THR A 11 -67.36 13.55 28.71
C THR A 11 -68.19 13.94 27.49
N ASN A 12 -69.11 13.07 27.08
CA ASN A 12 -70.02 13.32 25.96
C ASN A 12 -70.99 14.47 26.27
N GLU A 13 -70.65 15.70 25.93
CA GLU A 13 -71.62 16.79 25.90
C GLU A 13 -72.53 16.62 24.68
N VAL A 14 -73.79 16.26 24.91
CA VAL A 14 -74.82 16.20 23.86
C VAL A 14 -75.16 17.62 23.41
N LEU A 15 -74.98 17.89 22.12
CA LEU A 15 -75.37 19.15 21.50
C LEU A 15 -76.90 19.33 21.57
N THR A 16 -77.35 20.34 22.31
CA THR A 16 -78.76 20.75 22.33
C THR A 16 -78.86 22.23 21.93
N THR A 17 -79.78 22.56 21.02
CA THR A 17 -80.04 23.95 20.59
C THR A 17 -81.54 24.22 20.62
N ASN A 18 -81.93 25.47 20.86
CA ASN A 18 -83.32 25.93 20.77
C ASN A 18 -83.61 26.59 19.41
N PHE A 19 -82.82 26.29 18.37
CA PHE A 19 -82.92 26.92 17.05
C PHE A 19 -84.28 26.70 16.38
N GLU A 20 -84.93 25.55 16.63
CA GLU A 20 -86.27 25.30 16.10
C GLU A 20 -87.31 26.24 16.72
N ASN A 21 -87.21 26.54 18.02
CA ASN A 21 -88.10 27.51 18.69
C ASN A 21 -87.88 28.92 18.13
N ILE A 22 -86.61 29.34 18.00
CA ILE A 22 -86.26 30.66 17.43
C ILE A 22 -86.79 30.78 15.99
N LYS A 23 -86.68 29.73 15.18
CA LYS A 23 -87.20 29.69 13.81
C LYS A 23 -88.72 29.86 13.78
N GLN A 24 -89.45 29.20 14.68
CA GLN A 24 -90.91 29.35 14.77
C GLN A 24 -91.33 30.75 15.21
N GLU A 25 -90.67 31.36 16.19
CA GLU A 25 -90.95 32.72 16.65
C GLU A 25 -90.69 33.77 15.55
N VAL A 26 -89.55 33.68 14.86
CA VAL A 26 -89.24 34.56 13.73
C VAL A 26 -90.26 34.39 12.62
N GLN A 27 -90.68 33.16 12.30
CA GLN A 27 -91.69 32.91 11.26
C GLN A 27 -93.06 33.49 11.64
N ASN A 28 -93.45 33.40 12.91
CA ASN A 28 -94.71 33.97 13.40
C ASN A 28 -94.72 35.50 13.32
N GLU A 29 -93.62 36.15 13.70
CA GLU A 29 -93.49 37.61 13.58
C GLU A 29 -93.48 38.03 12.10
N VAL A 30 -92.74 37.32 11.23
CA VAL A 30 -92.78 37.57 9.77
C VAL A 30 -94.19 37.44 9.21
N ASN A 31 -94.95 36.40 9.62
CA ASN A 31 -96.33 36.20 9.17
C ASN A 31 -97.28 37.26 9.75
N LYS A 32 -97.09 37.67 11.00
CA LYS A 32 -97.91 38.68 11.69
C LYS A 32 -97.76 40.07 11.09
N TYR A 33 -96.59 40.42 10.55
CA TYR A 33 -96.38 41.70 9.85
C TYR A 33 -96.33 41.57 8.33
N SER A 34 -96.70 40.41 7.78
CA SER A 34 -97.04 40.25 6.35
C SER A 34 -98.38 40.93 5.98
N ILE A 35 -98.90 41.79 6.85
CA ILE A 35 -100.08 42.63 6.63
C ILE A 35 -99.64 43.84 5.80
N ASN A 36 -100.48 44.29 4.87
CA ASN A 36 -100.24 45.52 4.12
C ASN A 36 -99.92 46.69 5.07
N VAL A 37 -98.74 47.31 4.90
CA VAL A 37 -98.34 48.51 5.64
C VAL A 37 -99.33 49.64 5.28
N THR A 38 -99.91 50.28 6.29
CA THR A 38 -100.81 51.44 6.16
C THR A 38 -100.20 52.64 6.88
N GLU A 39 -100.66 53.86 6.59
CA GLU A 39 -100.10 55.08 7.22
C GLU A 39 -100.12 55.04 8.75
N ASP A 40 -101.14 54.42 9.34
CA ASP A 40 -101.33 54.33 10.79
C ASP A 40 -100.38 53.33 11.49
N ASN A 41 -99.81 52.34 10.78
CA ASN A 41 -99.03 51.25 11.38
C ASN A 41 -97.50 51.31 11.10
N ILE A 42 -97.03 52.34 10.39
CA ILE A 42 -95.60 52.57 10.09
C ILE A 42 -94.70 52.54 11.34
N PRO A 43 -95.05 53.17 12.48
CA PRO A 43 -94.20 53.14 13.67
C PRO A 43 -93.99 51.73 14.23
N GLU A 44 -95.00 50.87 14.13
CA GLU A 44 -94.95 49.48 14.59
C GLU A 44 -94.09 48.64 13.64
N ALA A 45 -94.29 48.76 12.32
CA ALA A 45 -93.47 48.07 11.32
C ALA A 45 -91.96 48.36 11.48
N LYS A 46 -91.59 49.62 11.77
CA LYS A 46 -90.18 49.99 12.05
C LYS A 46 -89.61 49.32 13.30
N LYS A 47 -90.41 49.12 14.36
CA LYS A 47 -89.98 48.40 15.57
C LYS A 47 -89.70 46.93 15.28
N VAL A 48 -90.51 46.30 14.44
CA VAL A 48 -90.33 44.90 14.01
C VAL A 48 -89.04 44.73 13.23
N MET A 49 -88.78 45.61 12.26
CA MET A 49 -87.53 45.58 11.49
C MET A 49 -86.30 45.73 12.39
N ALA A 50 -86.36 46.64 13.38
CA ALA A 50 -85.30 46.80 14.36
C ALA A 50 -85.11 45.53 15.22
N ASN A 51 -86.21 44.89 15.62
CA ASN A 51 -86.18 43.64 16.38
C ASN A 51 -85.57 42.49 15.58
N PHE A 52 -85.92 42.32 14.29
CA PHE A 52 -85.30 41.31 13.43
C PHE A 52 -83.80 41.48 13.28
N ASN A 53 -83.33 42.72 13.10
CA ASN A 53 -81.89 43.00 13.04
C ASN A 53 -81.19 42.66 14.37
N LYS A 54 -81.85 42.91 15.51
CA LYS A 54 -81.33 42.56 16.84
C LYS A 54 -81.26 41.04 17.02
N VAL A 55 -82.34 40.30 16.73
CA VAL A 55 -82.40 38.83 16.84
C VAL A 55 -81.35 38.18 15.94
N LYS A 56 -81.19 38.66 14.69
CA LYS A 56 -80.14 38.18 13.78
C LYS A 56 -78.75 38.35 14.39
N LYS A 57 -78.44 39.53 14.92
CA LYS A 57 -77.14 39.80 15.56
C LYS A 57 -76.91 38.94 16.81
N GLU A 58 -77.95 38.69 17.60
CA GLU A 58 -77.88 37.82 18.77
C GLU A 58 -77.61 36.36 18.38
N ILE A 59 -78.24 35.86 17.30
CA ILE A 59 -77.94 34.53 16.75
C ILE A 59 -76.48 34.43 16.34
N ASP A 60 -75.95 35.40 15.59
CA ASP A 60 -74.55 35.41 15.14
C ASP A 60 -73.58 35.41 16.33
N ILE A 61 -73.84 36.23 17.35
CA ILE A 61 -73.03 36.29 18.58
C ILE A 61 -73.07 34.95 19.32
N LYS A 62 -74.27 34.39 19.56
CA LYS A 62 -74.43 33.13 20.29
C LYS A 62 -73.84 31.95 19.54
N TYR A 63 -73.99 31.93 18.21
CA TYR A 63 -73.34 30.95 17.35
C TYR A 63 -71.82 31.01 17.49
N LYS A 64 -71.23 32.22 17.42
CA LYS A 64 -69.78 32.39 17.59
C LYS A 64 -69.31 32.00 18.99
N GLU A 65 -69.94 32.50 20.05
CA GLU A 65 -69.64 32.13 21.44
C GLU A 65 -69.69 30.61 21.62
N PHE A 66 -70.67 29.96 20.98
CA PHE A 66 -70.82 28.51 21.01
C PHE A 66 -69.68 27.78 20.29
N ILE A 67 -69.33 28.18 19.06
CA ILE A 67 -68.20 27.61 18.33
C ILE A 67 -66.88 27.83 19.08
N ASP A 68 -66.70 28.99 19.69
CA ASP A 68 -65.51 29.33 20.47
C ASP A 68 -65.35 28.42 21.69
N ARG A 69 -66.44 28.01 22.35
CA ARG A 69 -66.40 27.05 23.49
C ARG A 69 -65.77 25.71 23.13
N PHE A 70 -65.90 25.24 21.90
CA PHE A 70 -65.30 23.98 21.47
C PHE A 70 -63.98 24.18 20.72
N SER A 71 -63.91 25.19 19.86
CA SER A 71 -62.73 25.41 19.03
C SER A 71 -61.52 25.87 19.83
N ILE A 72 -61.70 26.67 20.89
CA ILE A 72 -60.61 27.09 21.78
C ILE A 72 -59.94 25.88 22.46
N PRO A 73 -60.65 25.02 23.23
CA PRO A 73 -60.00 23.88 23.88
C PRO A 73 -59.45 22.85 22.89
N ILE A 74 -60.08 22.67 21.72
CA ILE A 74 -59.54 21.79 20.66
C ILE A 74 -58.23 22.34 20.11
N ASN A 75 -58.14 23.64 19.85
CA ASN A 75 -56.93 24.27 19.34
C ASN A 75 -55.83 24.28 20.42
N GLN A 76 -56.18 24.55 21.67
CA GLN A 76 -55.26 24.41 22.80
C GLN A 76 -54.69 22.99 22.89
N LEU A 77 -55.53 21.95 22.82
CA LEU A 77 -55.07 20.56 22.83
C LEU A 77 -54.13 20.24 21.65
N LYS A 78 -54.43 20.75 20.44
CA LYS A 78 -53.57 20.60 19.26
C LYS A 78 -52.21 21.25 19.47
N ASP A 79 -52.18 22.42 20.08
CA ASP A 79 -50.94 23.16 20.33
C ASP A 79 -50.13 22.53 21.46
N GLU A 80 -50.75 22.11 22.55
CA GLU A 80 -50.12 21.34 23.63
C GLU A 80 -49.51 20.05 23.08
N LYS A 81 -50.24 19.29 22.25
CA LYS A 81 -49.72 18.11 21.56
C LYS A 81 -48.45 18.44 20.75
N LYS A 82 -48.47 19.51 19.95
CA LYS A 82 -47.32 19.91 19.12
C LYS A 82 -46.12 20.31 19.99
N GLN A 83 -46.35 21.06 21.06
CA GLN A 83 -45.29 21.48 21.98
C GLN A 83 -44.66 20.27 22.67
N ILE A 84 -45.47 19.32 23.15
CA ILE A 84 -44.98 18.07 23.77
C ILE A 84 -44.16 17.27 22.75
N ALA A 85 -44.64 17.11 21.52
CA ALA A 85 -43.90 16.42 20.46
C ALA A 85 -42.54 17.09 20.19
N LEU A 86 -42.51 18.41 20.07
CA LEU A 86 -41.29 19.18 19.85
C LEU A 86 -40.28 19.02 20.99
N ILE A 87 -40.75 19.02 22.25
CA ILE A 87 -39.90 18.80 23.43
C ILE A 87 -39.30 17.39 23.39
N ILE A 88 -40.09 16.37 23.04
CA ILE A 88 -39.64 14.98 22.94
C ILE A 88 -38.57 14.84 21.85
N ASP A 89 -38.83 15.38 20.66
CA ASP A 89 -37.92 15.27 19.52
C ASP A 89 -36.59 15.98 19.80
N ASN A 90 -36.64 17.23 20.28
CA ASN A 90 -35.43 17.98 20.63
C ASN A 90 -34.66 17.34 21.80
N GLY A 91 -35.38 16.87 22.82
CA GLY A 91 -34.77 16.20 23.98
C GLY A 91 -34.07 14.91 23.57
N ARG A 92 -34.71 14.09 22.74
CA ARG A 92 -34.12 12.86 22.20
C ARG A 92 -32.88 13.15 21.37
N GLN A 93 -32.94 14.13 20.45
CA GLN A 93 -31.81 14.46 19.59
C GLN A 93 -30.62 14.95 20.42
N SER A 94 -30.87 15.85 21.38
CA SER A 94 -29.85 16.33 22.31
C SER A 94 -29.19 15.19 23.11
N ILE A 95 -29.97 14.22 23.60
CA ILE A 95 -29.41 13.04 24.29
C ILE A 95 -28.57 12.19 23.34
N ALA A 96 -29.06 11.94 22.11
CA ALA A 96 -28.33 11.17 21.12
C ALA A 96 -26.99 11.82 20.75
N ASP A 97 -26.98 13.13 20.51
CA ASP A 97 -25.78 13.89 20.19
C ASP A 97 -24.77 13.86 21.35
N ASN A 98 -25.24 14.07 22.59
CA ASN A 98 -24.39 14.01 23.78
C ASN A 98 -23.78 12.61 24.00
N VAL A 99 -24.55 11.54 23.72
CA VAL A 99 -24.03 10.16 23.79
C VAL A 99 -22.95 9.94 22.74
N ALA A 100 -23.19 10.35 21.49
CA ALA A 100 -22.21 10.22 20.41
C ALA A 100 -20.92 11.01 20.71
N ASP A 101 -21.05 12.25 21.17
CA ASP A 101 -19.90 13.09 21.56
C ASP A 101 -19.10 12.47 22.71
N PHE A 102 -19.78 11.91 23.70
CA PHE A 102 -19.13 11.25 24.83
C PHE A 102 -18.38 9.98 24.38
N GLU A 103 -19.02 9.13 23.56
CA GLU A 103 -18.42 7.92 23.03
C GLU A 103 -17.23 8.23 22.11
N ASN A 104 -17.32 9.24 21.25
CA ASN A 104 -16.22 9.68 20.39
C ASN A 104 -15.02 10.19 21.20
N LYS A 105 -15.26 11.02 22.23
CA LYS A 105 -14.20 11.46 23.14
C LYS A 105 -13.53 10.28 23.85
N LYS A 106 -14.32 9.30 24.27
CA LYS A 106 -13.80 8.07 24.90
C LYS A 106 -12.99 7.24 23.92
N LEU A 107 -13.43 7.11 22.66
CA LEU A 107 -12.69 6.40 21.61
C LEU A 107 -11.34 7.07 21.29
N GLU A 108 -11.25 8.39 21.30
CA GLU A 108 -9.97 9.10 21.11
C GLU A 108 -8.99 8.84 22.27
N VAL A 109 -9.47 8.85 23.52
CA VAL A 109 -8.62 8.47 24.68
C VAL A 109 -8.16 7.02 24.56
N ILE A 110 -9.08 6.11 24.19
CA ILE A 110 -8.76 4.70 23.96
C ILE A 110 -7.69 4.54 22.87
N LYS A 111 -7.84 5.25 21.76
CA LYS A 111 -6.87 5.25 20.65
C LYS A 111 -5.49 5.67 21.13
N GLN A 112 -5.39 6.72 21.94
CA GLN A 112 -4.11 7.16 22.52
C GLN A 112 -3.51 6.09 23.43
N THR A 113 -4.30 5.47 24.31
CA THR A 113 -3.82 4.39 25.19
C THR A 113 -3.34 3.17 24.40
N VAL A 114 -4.10 2.75 23.40
CA VAL A 114 -3.75 1.62 22.54
C VAL A 114 -2.50 1.92 21.71
N GLN A 115 -2.42 3.11 21.11
CA GLN A 115 -1.24 3.55 20.35
C GLN A 115 0.01 3.58 21.23
N ALA A 116 -0.10 4.08 22.47
CA ALA A 116 1.02 4.11 23.40
C ALA A 116 1.54 2.70 23.70
N TYR A 117 0.65 1.73 23.90
CA TYR A 117 1.05 0.33 24.11
C TYR A 117 1.70 -0.29 22.87
N ILE A 118 1.11 -0.10 21.69
CA ILE A 118 1.71 -0.54 20.41
C ILE A 118 3.13 0.03 20.28
N ASN A 119 3.29 1.34 20.52
CA ASN A 119 4.59 2.00 20.42
C ASN A 119 5.62 1.37 21.37
N THR A 120 5.26 1.15 22.64
CA THR A 120 6.16 0.51 23.62
C THR A 120 6.57 -0.89 23.17
N GLN A 121 5.62 -1.73 22.77
CA GLN A 121 5.90 -3.11 22.36
C GLN A 121 6.71 -3.18 21.05
N CYS A 122 6.42 -2.32 20.08
CA CYS A 122 7.21 -2.21 18.87
C CYS A 122 8.63 -1.70 19.13
N GLN A 123 8.79 -0.71 20.03
CA GLN A 123 10.10 -0.18 20.41
C GLN A 123 10.97 -1.27 21.05
N GLU A 124 10.43 -2.05 21.99
CA GLU A 124 11.12 -3.18 22.62
C GLU A 124 11.62 -4.20 21.60
N LYS A 125 10.88 -4.41 20.50
CA LYS A 125 11.19 -5.37 19.44
C LYS A 125 11.87 -4.76 18.22
N SER A 126 12.16 -3.45 18.24
CA SER A 126 12.70 -2.70 17.09
C SER A 126 11.87 -2.87 15.80
N ILE A 127 10.54 -2.92 15.93
CA ILE A 127 9.58 -3.04 14.84
C ILE A 127 9.07 -1.64 14.47
N ASN A 128 8.92 -1.34 13.18
CA ASN A 128 8.29 -0.10 12.73
C ASN A 128 6.80 -0.10 13.11
N THR A 129 6.38 0.86 13.94
CA THR A 129 5.00 1.01 14.42
C THR A 129 4.00 1.29 13.30
N GLU A 130 4.44 1.87 12.18
CA GLU A 130 3.60 2.15 11.01
C GLU A 130 3.06 0.88 10.32
N LEU A 131 3.65 -0.29 10.61
CA LEU A 131 3.17 -1.59 10.12
C LEU A 131 1.90 -2.06 10.84
N ILE A 132 1.47 -1.35 11.90
CA ILE A 132 0.33 -1.71 12.73
C ILE A 132 -0.71 -0.59 12.66
N ASN A 133 -1.88 -0.94 12.14
CA ASN A 133 -3.02 -0.02 12.11
C ASN A 133 -3.74 -0.02 13.48
N VAL A 134 -3.56 1.05 14.26
CA VAL A 134 -4.18 1.22 15.58
C VAL A 134 -5.71 1.06 15.56
N TYR A 135 -6.36 1.47 14.47
CA TYR A 135 -7.82 1.45 14.37
C TYR A 135 -8.42 0.04 14.39
N GLU A 136 -7.63 -1.00 14.10
CA GLU A 136 -8.06 -2.41 14.22
C GLU A 136 -8.39 -2.80 15.67
N PHE A 137 -7.84 -2.07 16.65
CA PHE A 137 -7.94 -2.39 18.08
C PHE A 137 -8.81 -1.40 18.85
N VAL A 138 -9.24 -0.30 18.24
CA VAL A 138 -10.01 0.76 18.90
C VAL A 138 -11.50 0.41 18.93
N LYS A 139 -12.00 0.12 20.13
CA LYS A 139 -13.42 -0.09 20.45
C LYS A 139 -13.69 0.34 21.88
N LEU A 140 -14.94 0.64 22.24
CA LEU A 140 -15.32 1.10 23.59
C LEU A 140 -14.88 0.16 24.74
N THR A 141 -14.64 -1.12 24.42
CA THR A 141 -14.21 -2.18 25.36
C THR A 141 -12.71 -2.48 25.30
N ALA A 142 -11.94 -1.75 24.50
CA ALA A 142 -10.49 -1.99 24.32
C ALA A 142 -9.66 -1.65 25.57
N VAL A 143 -10.20 -0.76 26.41
CA VAL A 143 -9.60 -0.30 27.66
C VAL A 143 -10.61 -0.58 28.79
N THR A 144 -10.10 -1.02 29.92
CA THR A 144 -10.87 -1.28 31.13
C THR A 144 -11.37 0.03 31.76
N PRO A 145 -12.36 -0.02 32.67
CA PRO A 145 -12.78 1.16 33.42
C PRO A 145 -11.66 1.86 34.19
N SER A 146 -10.60 1.12 34.58
CA SER A 146 -9.43 1.67 35.26
C SER A 146 -8.41 2.32 34.33
N GLY A 147 -8.67 2.37 33.01
CA GLY A 147 -7.78 3.01 32.02
C GLY A 147 -6.64 2.13 31.50
N SER A 148 -6.57 0.86 31.91
CA SER A 148 -5.59 -0.11 31.40
C SER A 148 -6.14 -0.87 30.19
N ILE A 149 -5.27 -1.31 29.27
CA ILE A 149 -5.70 -2.10 28.11
C ILE A 149 -6.35 -3.40 28.57
N ALA A 150 -7.52 -3.71 27.99
CA ALA A 150 -8.23 -4.94 28.26
C ALA A 150 -7.44 -6.14 27.74
N LYS A 151 -7.46 -7.26 28.49
CA LYS A 151 -6.70 -8.48 28.17
C LYS A 151 -6.84 -8.93 26.71
N THR A 152 -8.08 -8.97 26.20
CA THR A 152 -8.37 -9.39 24.83
C THR A 152 -7.76 -8.48 23.77
N THR A 153 -7.67 -7.17 24.05
CA THR A 153 -7.05 -6.20 23.14
C THR A 153 -5.54 -6.29 23.22
N LYS A 154 -5.00 -6.47 24.43
CA LYS A 154 -3.58 -6.70 24.65
C LYS A 154 -3.08 -7.92 23.87
N GLU A 155 -3.74 -9.06 24.04
CA GLU A 155 -3.40 -10.31 23.33
C GLU A 155 -3.49 -10.15 21.80
N ALA A 156 -4.49 -9.41 21.30
CA ALA A 156 -4.62 -9.15 19.87
C ALA A 156 -3.45 -8.31 19.31
N ILE A 157 -3.02 -7.27 20.05
CA ILE A 157 -1.87 -6.44 19.70
C ILE A 157 -0.59 -7.28 19.73
N ASP A 158 -0.36 -8.01 20.82
CA ASP A 158 0.85 -8.82 21.01
C ASP A 158 0.98 -9.90 19.91
N ASN A 159 -0.14 -10.54 19.54
CA ASN A 159 -0.18 -11.51 18.44
C ASN A 159 0.15 -10.86 17.10
N LYS A 160 -0.39 -9.67 16.81
CA LYS A 160 -0.10 -8.95 15.55
C LYS A 160 1.38 -8.58 15.47
N ILE A 161 1.95 -8.12 16.58
CA ILE A 161 3.38 -7.80 16.69
C ILE A 161 4.22 -9.06 16.46
N ALA A 162 3.87 -10.19 17.07
CA ALA A 162 4.60 -11.44 16.90
C ALA A 162 4.57 -11.95 15.44
N ILE A 163 3.45 -11.76 14.72
CA ILE A 163 3.37 -12.09 13.29
C ILE A 163 4.38 -11.25 12.49
N ILE A 164 4.39 -9.94 12.70
CA ILE A 164 5.30 -9.01 12.00
C ILE A 164 6.76 -9.33 12.33
N GLU A 165 7.06 -9.61 13.60
CA GLU A 165 8.41 -9.98 14.05
C GLU A 165 8.92 -11.23 13.31
N ASN A 166 8.08 -12.25 13.19
CA ASN A 166 8.41 -13.48 12.47
C ASN A 166 8.61 -13.24 10.97
N GLU A 167 7.81 -12.38 10.35
CA GLU A 167 7.98 -11.99 8.94
C GLU A 167 9.32 -11.27 8.70
N ILE A 168 9.68 -10.33 9.58
CA ILE A 168 10.97 -9.62 9.52
C ILE A 168 12.13 -10.60 9.70
N LEU A 169 12.03 -11.52 10.66
CA LEU A 169 13.07 -12.51 10.92
C LEU A 169 13.26 -13.44 9.71
N LYS A 170 12.17 -13.92 9.12
CA LYS A 170 12.20 -14.76 7.92
C LYS A 170 12.88 -14.03 6.75
N ALA A 171 12.51 -12.77 6.51
CA ALA A 171 13.13 -11.96 5.45
C ALA A 171 14.64 -11.73 5.68
N LYS A 172 15.07 -11.55 6.94
CA LYS A 172 16.49 -11.42 7.28
C LYS A 172 17.26 -12.71 7.01
N LEU A 173 16.73 -13.86 7.40
CA LEU A 173 17.37 -15.16 7.16
C LEU A 173 17.49 -15.46 5.66
N GLU A 174 16.44 -15.20 4.88
CA GLU A 174 16.47 -15.38 3.42
C GLU A 174 17.50 -14.45 2.75
N ALA A 175 17.61 -13.20 3.22
CA ALA A 175 18.61 -12.25 2.72
C ALA A 175 20.05 -12.67 3.09
N GLU A 176 20.27 -13.19 4.30
CA GLU A 176 21.56 -13.69 4.75
C GLU A 176 22.00 -14.93 3.97
N GLU A 177 21.10 -15.90 3.76
CA GLU A 177 21.38 -17.09 2.95
C GLU A 177 21.71 -16.74 1.49
N LYS A 178 21.02 -15.75 0.93
CA LYS A 178 21.34 -15.24 -0.41
C LYS A 178 22.73 -14.60 -0.43
N ALA A 179 23.03 -13.74 0.55
CA ALA A 179 24.34 -13.10 0.65
C ALA A 179 25.48 -14.12 0.85
N ARG A 180 25.25 -15.20 1.61
CA ARG A 180 26.22 -16.30 1.77
C ARG A 180 26.49 -17.01 0.45
N ARG A 181 25.43 -17.39 -0.28
CA ARG A 181 25.56 -18.01 -1.61
C ARG A 181 26.31 -17.11 -2.60
N ASP A 182 25.99 -15.81 -2.62
CA ASP A 182 26.65 -14.85 -3.49
C ASP A 182 28.15 -14.70 -3.15
N ARG A 183 28.52 -14.74 -1.87
CA ARG A 183 29.93 -14.75 -1.42
C ARG A 183 30.65 -16.03 -1.83
N GLU A 184 30.05 -17.20 -1.64
CA GLU A 184 30.63 -18.48 -2.05
C GLU A 184 30.89 -18.52 -3.56
N ILE A 185 29.93 -18.04 -4.37
CA ILE A 185 30.09 -17.94 -5.83
C ILE A 185 31.24 -16.99 -6.18
N ALA A 186 31.33 -15.82 -5.53
CA ALA A 186 32.40 -14.87 -5.77
C ALA A 186 33.79 -15.42 -5.37
N GLU A 187 33.87 -16.16 -4.27
CA GLU A 187 35.11 -16.78 -3.81
C GLU A 187 35.55 -17.92 -4.74
N GLN A 188 34.64 -18.80 -5.16
CA GLN A 188 34.91 -19.83 -6.16
C GLN A 188 35.37 -19.22 -7.50
N ALA A 189 34.74 -18.13 -7.93
CA ALA A 189 35.14 -17.42 -9.15
C ALA A 189 36.57 -16.85 -9.03
N LYS A 190 36.94 -16.30 -7.86
CA LYS A 190 38.30 -15.81 -7.58
C LYS A 190 39.32 -16.95 -7.55
N ALA A 191 39.05 -18.04 -6.84
CA ALA A 191 39.94 -19.19 -6.76
C ALA A 191 40.20 -19.78 -8.16
N LYS A 192 39.15 -19.92 -8.98
CA LYS A 192 39.27 -20.39 -10.38
C LYS A 192 40.05 -19.43 -11.26
N ALA A 193 39.92 -18.11 -11.05
CA ALA A 193 40.69 -17.11 -11.76
C ALA A 193 42.17 -17.14 -11.36
N GLU A 194 42.46 -17.32 -10.07
CA GLU A 194 43.82 -17.45 -9.55
C GLU A 194 44.50 -18.74 -10.02
N GLU A 195 43.81 -19.87 -10.00
CA GLU A 195 44.31 -21.14 -10.53
C GLU A 195 44.65 -21.02 -12.03
N ARG A 196 43.77 -20.40 -12.81
CA ARG A 196 44.04 -20.08 -14.23
C ARG A 196 45.23 -19.14 -14.40
N ALA A 197 45.42 -18.16 -13.51
CA ALA A 197 46.56 -17.26 -13.55
C ALA A 197 47.87 -18.00 -13.24
N ARG A 198 47.88 -18.88 -12.21
CA ARG A 198 49.03 -19.72 -11.87
C ARG A 198 49.38 -20.69 -12.99
N GLN A 199 48.39 -21.34 -13.61
CA GLN A 199 48.60 -22.20 -14.78
C GLN A 199 49.25 -21.44 -15.94
N ARG A 200 48.76 -20.23 -16.25
CA ARG A 200 49.36 -19.36 -17.27
C ARG A 200 50.79 -18.96 -16.93
N GLU A 201 51.10 -18.70 -15.65
CA GLU A 201 52.46 -18.35 -15.23
C GLU A 201 53.43 -19.54 -15.36
N ILE A 202 52.99 -20.74 -14.97
CA ILE A 202 53.76 -21.98 -15.14
C ILE A 202 54.02 -22.24 -16.63
N GLU A 203 52.98 -22.19 -17.47
CA GLU A 203 53.09 -22.41 -18.91
C GLU A 203 54.02 -21.39 -19.58
N LEU A 204 53.99 -20.13 -19.13
CA LEU A 204 54.91 -19.09 -19.59
C LEU A 204 56.37 -19.39 -19.18
N ARG A 205 56.61 -19.83 -17.94
CA ARG A 205 57.96 -20.22 -17.49
C ARG A 205 58.52 -21.40 -18.28
N GLU A 206 57.71 -22.45 -18.47
CA GLU A 206 58.10 -23.63 -19.26
C GLU A 206 58.42 -23.25 -20.72
N ARG A 207 57.69 -22.30 -21.29
CA ARG A 207 57.99 -21.77 -22.63
C ARG A 207 59.32 -21.00 -22.65
N LEU A 208 59.54 -20.11 -21.68
CA LEU A 208 60.78 -19.35 -21.58
C LEU A 208 62.00 -20.25 -21.32
N GLU A 209 61.86 -21.33 -20.56
CA GLU A 209 62.92 -22.32 -20.35
C GLU A 209 63.23 -23.10 -21.62
N ARG A 210 62.21 -23.53 -22.38
CA ARG A 210 62.41 -24.15 -23.69
C ARG A 210 63.13 -23.23 -24.66
N GLU A 211 62.69 -21.98 -24.77
CA GLU A 211 63.35 -20.97 -25.62
C GLU A 211 64.82 -20.74 -25.19
N LYS A 212 65.11 -20.69 -23.88
CA LYS A 212 66.50 -20.60 -23.38
C LYS A 212 67.32 -21.84 -23.71
N GLN A 213 66.77 -23.04 -23.54
CA GLN A 213 67.47 -24.28 -23.86
C GLN A 213 67.76 -24.39 -25.35
N GLU A 214 66.81 -24.03 -26.20
CA GLU A 214 67.01 -23.95 -27.66
C GLU A 214 68.13 -22.96 -27.99
N THR A 215 68.12 -21.77 -27.38
CA THR A 215 69.18 -20.76 -27.57
C THR A 215 70.56 -21.26 -27.14
N ILE A 216 70.65 -21.95 -25.99
CA ILE A 216 71.91 -22.57 -25.50
C ILE A 216 72.37 -23.68 -26.45
N GLN A 217 71.44 -24.51 -26.91
CA GLN A 217 71.77 -25.63 -27.79
C GLN A 217 72.23 -25.16 -29.18
N GLU A 218 71.63 -24.08 -29.70
CA GLU A 218 72.11 -23.41 -30.90
C GLU A 218 73.50 -22.78 -30.70
N THR A 219 73.76 -22.15 -29.56
CA THR A 219 75.09 -21.59 -29.27
C THR A 219 76.16 -22.66 -29.05
N VAL A 220 75.84 -23.80 -28.43
CA VAL A 220 76.77 -24.94 -28.29
C VAL A 220 77.05 -25.61 -29.63
N LYS A 221 76.05 -25.75 -30.51
CA LYS A 221 76.27 -26.23 -31.89
C LYS A 221 77.17 -25.31 -32.71
N GLN A 222 77.24 -24.03 -32.38
CA GLN A 222 78.07 -23.04 -33.07
C GLN A 222 79.41 -22.77 -32.35
N ALA A 223 79.65 -23.34 -31.18
CA ALA A 223 80.88 -23.13 -30.44
C ALA A 223 82.04 -23.96 -31.04
N PRO A 224 83.21 -23.36 -31.28
CA PRO A 224 84.35 -24.05 -31.86
C PRO A 224 85.00 -25.04 -30.85
N ILE A 225 85.36 -26.23 -31.32
CA ILE A 225 85.86 -27.36 -30.52
C ILE A 225 87.32 -27.10 -30.12
N LYS A 226 87.69 -27.26 -28.85
CA LYS A 226 89.07 -27.03 -28.38
C LYS A 226 89.95 -28.27 -28.60
N ALA A 227 91.12 -28.11 -29.20
CA ALA A 227 92.13 -29.16 -29.38
C ALA A 227 93.21 -29.12 -28.27
N GLU A 228 93.88 -30.26 -28.02
CA GLU A 228 94.88 -30.43 -26.95
C GLU A 228 96.14 -29.56 -27.11
N ASP A 229 96.37 -28.94 -28.27
CA ASP A 229 97.53 -28.11 -28.58
C ASP A 229 97.29 -26.59 -28.43
N GLY A 230 96.16 -26.19 -27.82
CA GLY A 230 95.79 -24.78 -27.65
C GLY A 230 95.18 -24.12 -28.88
N LYS A 231 94.95 -24.87 -29.98
CA LYS A 231 94.20 -24.39 -31.15
C LYS A 231 92.71 -24.73 -31.06
N VAL A 232 91.89 -24.05 -31.86
CA VAL A 232 90.42 -24.23 -31.87
C VAL A 232 89.96 -24.66 -33.26
N ILE A 233 89.10 -25.67 -33.31
CA ILE A 233 88.52 -26.26 -34.50
C ILE A 233 87.15 -25.62 -34.76
N TYR A 234 86.99 -24.97 -35.91
CA TYR A 234 85.71 -24.45 -36.37
C TYR A 234 85.08 -25.44 -37.34
N ILE A 235 83.77 -25.69 -37.21
CA ILE A 235 83.02 -26.44 -38.21
C ILE A 235 82.45 -25.43 -39.22
N ILE A 236 82.95 -25.48 -40.45
CA ILE A 236 82.47 -24.65 -41.56
C ILE A 236 81.63 -25.54 -42.47
N ARG A 237 80.36 -25.17 -42.67
CA ARG A 237 79.49 -25.79 -43.69
C ARG A 237 79.41 -24.85 -44.89
N ALA A 238 79.78 -25.34 -46.06
CA ALA A 238 79.73 -24.59 -47.31
C ALA A 238 79.17 -25.48 -48.42
N ASP A 239 78.17 -24.98 -49.13
CA ASP A 239 77.53 -25.68 -50.24
C ASP A 239 78.09 -25.13 -51.56
N PHE A 240 78.54 -26.03 -52.44
CA PHE A 240 79.11 -25.69 -53.73
C PHE A 240 78.33 -26.37 -54.86
N ASN A 241 77.94 -25.60 -55.88
CA ASN A 241 77.36 -26.17 -57.08
C ASN A 241 78.46 -26.59 -58.05
N VAL A 242 78.55 -27.89 -58.36
CA VAL A 242 79.54 -28.46 -59.28
C VAL A 242 78.86 -28.94 -60.55
N LYS A 243 79.30 -28.43 -61.70
CA LYS A 243 78.79 -28.84 -63.01
C LYS A 243 79.52 -30.12 -63.47
N ALA A 244 78.77 -31.17 -63.76
CA ALA A 244 79.30 -32.45 -64.24
C ALA A 244 78.38 -33.09 -65.31
N ASN A 245 78.86 -34.14 -65.97
CA ASN A 245 78.04 -34.93 -66.89
C ASN A 245 76.89 -35.61 -66.13
N ALA A 246 75.73 -35.79 -66.77
CA ALA A 246 74.48 -36.22 -66.10
C ALA A 246 74.59 -37.55 -65.31
N ASN A 247 75.52 -38.43 -65.68
CA ASN A 247 75.77 -39.71 -65.02
C ASN A 247 77.16 -39.78 -64.35
N ALA A 248 77.74 -38.64 -63.98
CA ALA A 248 79.01 -38.63 -63.29
C ALA A 248 78.89 -39.36 -61.95
N ASP A 249 79.76 -40.34 -61.73
CA ASP A 249 79.79 -41.11 -60.49
C ASP A 249 80.05 -40.16 -59.31
N ARG A 250 79.20 -40.26 -58.28
CA ARG A 250 79.26 -39.40 -57.10
C ARG A 250 80.58 -39.51 -56.36
N ASN A 251 81.20 -40.69 -56.32
CA ASN A 251 82.51 -40.89 -55.70
C ASN A 251 83.61 -40.21 -56.51
N ILE A 252 83.48 -40.15 -57.83
CA ILE A 252 84.41 -39.40 -58.69
C ILE A 252 84.27 -37.89 -58.45
N LEU A 253 83.04 -37.38 -58.30
CA LEU A 253 82.81 -35.96 -57.97
C LEU A 253 83.35 -35.61 -56.59
N LEU A 254 83.08 -36.46 -55.60
CA LEU A 254 83.57 -36.31 -54.23
C LEU A 254 85.10 -36.35 -54.17
N GLY A 255 85.73 -37.26 -54.90
CA GLY A 255 87.18 -37.32 -55.04
C GLY A 255 87.77 -36.03 -55.64
N LYS A 256 87.17 -35.50 -56.71
CA LYS A 256 87.62 -34.24 -57.33
C LYS A 256 87.48 -33.04 -56.39
N VAL A 257 86.38 -32.95 -55.64
CA VAL A 257 86.17 -31.88 -54.66
C VAL A 257 87.17 -32.03 -53.50
N LYS A 258 87.39 -33.25 -53.01
CA LYS A 258 88.39 -33.54 -51.98
C LYS A 258 89.79 -33.15 -52.42
N ASP A 259 90.17 -33.45 -53.67
CA ASP A 259 91.45 -33.04 -54.24
C ASP A 259 91.58 -31.51 -54.36
N LEU A 260 90.51 -30.83 -54.76
CA LEU A 260 90.49 -29.36 -54.89
C LEU A 260 90.66 -28.69 -53.53
N LEU A 261 89.91 -29.16 -52.52
CA LEU A 261 90.00 -28.67 -51.15
C LEU A 261 91.36 -29.02 -50.52
N GLY A 262 91.89 -30.21 -50.80
CA GLY A 262 93.22 -30.64 -50.37
C GLY A 262 94.34 -29.76 -50.93
N LYS A 263 94.25 -29.35 -52.21
CA LYS A 263 95.17 -28.36 -52.81
C LYS A 263 95.13 -26.99 -52.16
N ALA A 264 93.97 -26.62 -51.59
CA ALA A 264 93.81 -25.40 -50.80
C ALA A 264 94.26 -25.56 -49.33
N GLY A 265 94.81 -26.72 -48.96
CA GLY A 265 95.31 -27.01 -47.61
C GLY A 265 94.25 -27.53 -46.63
N ILE A 266 93.04 -27.87 -47.11
CA ILE A 266 91.97 -28.43 -46.29
C ILE A 266 92.00 -29.95 -46.46
N THR A 267 92.54 -30.67 -45.48
CA THR A 267 92.80 -32.11 -45.59
C THR A 267 91.97 -32.97 -44.62
N GLU A 268 91.37 -32.34 -43.61
CA GLU A 268 90.54 -33.00 -42.61
C GLU A 268 89.07 -32.62 -42.84
N PHE A 269 88.24 -33.62 -43.12
CA PHE A 269 86.82 -33.44 -43.41
C PHE A 269 86.00 -34.26 -42.42
N VAL A 270 85.09 -33.60 -41.69
CA VAL A 270 84.16 -34.29 -40.79
C VAL A 270 83.05 -34.97 -41.58
N ASN A 271 82.49 -34.28 -42.57
CA ASN A 271 81.52 -34.84 -43.51
C ASN A 271 81.65 -34.11 -44.86
N LEU A 272 81.73 -34.85 -45.95
CA LEU A 272 81.72 -34.33 -47.32
C LEU A 272 80.82 -35.26 -48.13
N GLU A 273 79.75 -34.72 -48.69
CA GLU A 273 78.77 -35.49 -49.44
C GLU A 273 78.35 -34.75 -50.71
N VAL A 274 78.01 -35.52 -51.75
CA VAL A 274 77.44 -34.96 -52.99
C VAL A 274 75.92 -35.09 -52.89
N LEU A 275 75.27 -33.98 -52.60
CA LEU A 275 73.81 -33.89 -52.59
C LEU A 275 73.30 -33.66 -54.02
N ASN A 276 72.11 -34.16 -54.32
CA ASN A 276 71.43 -33.74 -55.54
C ASN A 276 70.93 -32.31 -55.33
N ALA A 277 71.19 -31.44 -56.32
CA ALA A 277 70.53 -30.14 -56.41
C ALA A 277 69.04 -30.31 -56.75
#